data_AF-A0A377E456-F1
#
_entry.id   AF-A0A377E456-F1
#
_cell.length_a   1.000
_cell.length_b   1.000
_cell.length_c   1.000
_cell.angle_alpha   90.00
_cell.angle_beta   90.00
_cell.angle_gamma   90.00
#
_symmetry.space_group_name_H-M   'P 1'
#
loop_
_entity.id
_entity.type
_entity.pdbx_description
1 polymer ?
#
loop_
_entity_poly.entity_id
_entity_poly.type
_entity_poly.pdbx_seq_one_letter_code
_entity_poly.pdbx_strand_id
1 'polypeptide(L)'
;MTLVYAGDARNNMGNSMLEAAALTGLDLRLVAPQACWPEAALVTECRTLAQQNGGNITLTEDVAKGVEGADFIYTDVWVSMGEAKEKWAERIALLRDYQVNSKMMQLTGNPEVKFLHCLPAFHDDQTTLGKKWRKSWPTWRNGSD
;
A
#
# COMPACT_ATOMS: atom_id res chain seq x y z
N MET A 1 8.38 13.72 7.84
CA MET A 1 8.04 13.21 6.50
C MET A 1 6.79 12.37 6.63
N THR A 2 5.86 12.51 5.71
CA THR A 2 4.63 11.71 5.63
C THR A 2 4.79 10.63 4.57
N LEU A 3 4.73 9.37 5.00
CA LEU A 3 4.80 8.20 4.15
C LEU A 3 3.43 7.52 4.15
N VAL A 4 2.85 7.35 2.96
CA VAL A 4 1.63 6.58 2.77
C VAL A 4 1.99 5.22 2.20
N TYR A 5 1.40 4.16 2.77
CA TYR A 5 1.36 2.85 2.15
C TYR A 5 -0.10 2.53 1.77
N ALA A 6 -0.36 2.30 0.49
CA ALA A 6 -1.67 1.95 -0.03
C ALA A 6 -1.70 0.48 -0.49
N GLY A 7 -2.78 -0.24 -0.18
CA GLY A 7 -2.97 -1.63 -0.63
C GLY A 7 -3.07 -2.66 0.51
N ASP A 8 -2.45 -3.82 0.35
CA ASP A 8 -2.49 -4.89 1.37
C ASP A 8 -1.58 -4.56 2.56
N ALA A 9 -2.11 -3.88 3.58
CA ALA A 9 -1.32 -3.38 4.72
C ALA A 9 -0.99 -4.42 5.80
N ARG A 10 -1.47 -5.67 5.66
CA ARG A 10 -1.16 -6.77 6.58
C ARG A 10 -0.06 -7.71 6.07
N ASN A 11 0.44 -7.47 4.86
CA ASN A 11 1.54 -8.26 4.32
C ASN A 11 2.86 -7.90 5.04
N ASN A 12 3.95 -8.54 4.62
CA ASN A 12 5.28 -8.26 5.14
C ASN A 12 5.67 -6.78 5.02
N MET A 13 5.39 -6.14 3.88
CA MET A 13 5.71 -4.73 3.66
C MET A 13 4.95 -3.82 4.62
N GLY A 14 3.64 -4.03 4.82
CA GLY A 14 2.84 -3.28 5.77
C GLY A 14 3.35 -3.42 7.22
N ASN A 15 3.72 -4.63 7.63
CA ASN A 15 4.32 -4.86 8.95
C ASN A 15 5.68 -4.16 9.09
N SER A 16 6.55 -4.25 8.08
CA SER A 16 7.84 -3.56 8.10
C SER A 16 7.72 -2.04 8.07
N MET A 17 6.66 -1.48 7.47
CA MET A 17 6.38 -0.04 7.55
C MET A 17 6.07 0.39 8.99
N LEU A 18 5.34 -0.41 9.76
CA LEU A 18 5.09 -0.14 11.18
C LEU A 18 6.40 -0.05 11.97
N GLU A 19 7.30 -1.03 11.77
CA GLU A 19 8.62 -1.03 12.40
C GLU A 19 9.46 0.18 11.98
N ALA A 20 9.44 0.53 10.69
CA ALA A 20 10.14 1.71 10.19
C ALA A 20 9.66 2.98 10.88
N ALA A 21 8.34 3.18 11.00
CA ALA A 21 7.76 4.35 11.69
C ALA A 21 8.11 4.36 13.18
N ALA A 22 8.08 3.20 13.84
CA ALA A 22 8.46 3.03 15.23
C ALA A 22 9.89 3.52 15.52
N LEU A 23 10.84 3.23 14.61
CA LEU A 23 12.25 3.58 14.78
C LEU A 23 12.61 5.00 14.32
N THR A 24 11.87 5.56 13.37
CA THR A 24 12.26 6.81 12.69
C THR A 24 11.39 8.00 13.02
N GLY A 25 10.19 7.80 13.59
CA GLY A 25 9.24 8.89 13.83
C GLY A 25 8.58 9.41 12.55
N LEU A 26 8.37 8.56 11.54
CA LEU A 26 7.57 8.91 10.36
C LEU A 26 6.11 9.19 10.74
N ASP A 27 5.45 10.11 10.03
CA ASP A 27 3.99 10.12 9.93
C ASP A 27 3.59 9.05 8.91
N LEU A 28 3.39 7.82 9.40
CA LEU A 28 3.00 6.69 8.59
C LEU A 28 1.48 6.61 8.47
N ARG A 29 1.01 6.44 7.24
CA ARG A 29 -0.41 6.25 6.95
C ARG A 29 -0.63 4.97 6.15
N LEU A 30 -1.29 4.01 6.75
CA LEU A 30 -1.71 2.77 6.11
C LEU A 30 -3.13 2.98 5.55
N VAL A 31 -3.21 3.18 4.24
CA VAL A 31 -4.44 3.45 3.51
C VAL A 31 -4.90 2.16 2.86
N ALA A 32 -5.77 1.45 3.57
CA ALA A 32 -6.14 0.09 3.24
C ALA A 32 -7.55 -0.20 3.76
N PRO A 33 -8.28 -1.16 3.16
CA PRO A 33 -9.54 -1.63 3.72
C PRO A 33 -9.28 -2.34 5.04
N GLN A 34 -10.21 -2.28 5.98
CA GLN A 34 -10.02 -2.79 7.34
C GLN A 34 -9.68 -4.28 7.38
N ALA A 35 -10.19 -5.06 6.42
CA ALA A 35 -9.87 -6.48 6.25
C ALA A 35 -8.39 -6.76 5.90
N CYS A 36 -7.65 -5.75 5.43
CA CYS A 36 -6.22 -5.80 5.12
C CYS A 36 -5.38 -4.99 6.13
N TRP A 37 -5.94 -4.58 7.28
CA TRP A 37 -5.14 -3.93 8.30
C TRP A 37 -4.21 -4.92 9.03
N PRO A 38 -3.00 -4.48 9.42
CA PRO A 38 -2.10 -5.31 10.20
C PRO A 38 -2.64 -5.59 11.61
N GLU A 39 -2.00 -6.53 12.30
CA GLU A 39 -2.41 -6.96 13.63
C GLU A 39 -2.43 -5.81 14.64
N ALA A 40 -3.53 -5.68 15.40
CA ALA A 40 -3.74 -4.57 16.31
C ALA A 40 -2.68 -4.46 17.42
N ALA A 41 -2.14 -5.59 17.87
CA ALA A 41 -1.07 -5.62 18.87
C ALA A 41 0.20 -4.93 18.34
N LEU A 42 0.64 -5.31 17.13
CA LEU A 42 1.80 -4.71 16.45
C LEU A 42 1.58 -3.21 16.18
N VAL A 43 0.39 -2.84 15.69
CA VAL A 43 0.04 -1.42 15.45
C VAL A 43 0.14 -0.60 16.73
N THR A 44 -0.35 -1.13 17.86
CA THR A 44 -0.34 -0.41 19.14
C THR A 44 1.08 -0.21 19.67
N GLU A 45 1.91 -1.25 19.60
CA GLU A 45 3.31 -1.21 19.99
C GLU A 45 4.08 -0.20 19.13
N CYS A 46 4.03 -0.34 17.80
CA CYS A 46 4.75 0.53 16.88
C CYS A 46 4.27 1.98 16.94
N ARG A 47 2.96 2.23 17.13
CA ARG A 47 2.42 3.59 17.25
C ARG A 47 2.98 4.30 18.49
N THR A 48 3.08 3.59 19.60
CA THR A 48 3.62 4.15 20.85
C THR A 48 5.07 4.59 20.65
N LEU A 49 5.88 3.75 20.01
CA LEU A 49 7.29 4.05 19.70
C LEU A 49 7.42 5.19 18.68
N ALA A 50 6.60 5.19 17.63
CA ALA A 50 6.61 6.25 16.61
C ALA A 50 6.33 7.62 17.22
N GLN A 51 5.36 7.71 18.14
CA GLN A 51 5.01 8.94 18.85
C GLN A 51 6.14 9.44 19.77
N GLN A 52 6.86 8.53 20.44
CA GLN A 52 8.05 8.90 21.21
C GLN A 52 9.15 9.51 20.34
N ASN A 53 9.21 9.12 19.07
CA ASN A 53 10.14 9.64 18.07
C ASN A 53 9.60 10.84 17.26
N GLY A 54 8.44 11.40 17.65
CA GLY A 54 7.84 12.57 17.00
C GLY A 54 7.00 12.29 15.75
N GLY A 55 6.72 11.01 15.47
CA GLY A 55 5.87 10.55 14.37
C GLY A 55 4.48 10.10 14.82
N ASN A 56 3.76 9.42 13.92
CA ASN A 56 2.47 8.81 14.22
C ASN A 56 2.15 7.68 13.25
N ILE A 57 1.18 6.83 13.60
CA ILE A 57 0.68 5.76 12.72
C ILE A 57 -0.83 5.87 12.59
N THR A 58 -1.30 6.19 11.39
CA THR A 58 -2.72 6.31 11.02
C THR A 58 -3.14 5.12 10.16
N LEU A 59 -4.26 4.47 10.51
CA LEU A 59 -4.91 3.46 9.68
C LEU A 59 -6.24 4.05 9.19
N THR A 60 -6.51 3.99 7.89
CA THR A 60 -7.73 4.57 7.30
C THR A 60 -8.15 3.84 6.03
N GLU A 61 -9.46 3.75 5.81
CA GLU A 61 -10.06 3.32 4.55
C GLU A 61 -10.30 4.50 3.58
N ASP A 62 -10.27 5.74 4.09
CA ASP A 62 -10.47 6.96 3.30
C ASP A 62 -9.18 7.33 2.57
N VAL A 63 -9.14 7.04 1.26
CA VAL A 63 -7.99 7.35 0.39
C VAL A 63 -7.69 8.84 0.37
N ALA A 64 -8.70 9.70 0.21
CA ALA A 64 -8.50 11.13 0.02
C ALA A 64 -7.85 11.76 1.25
N LYS A 65 -8.35 11.45 2.45
CA LYS A 65 -7.74 11.92 3.70
C LYS A 65 -6.41 11.24 3.99
N GLY A 66 -6.30 9.96 3.65
CA GLY A 66 -5.09 9.18 3.87
C GLY A 66 -3.88 9.75 3.13
N VAL A 67 -4.05 10.15 1.88
CA VAL A 67 -2.95 10.60 1.02
C VAL A 67 -2.62 12.10 1.11
N GLU A 68 -3.49 12.90 1.74
CA GLU A 68 -3.34 14.36 1.81
C GLU A 68 -1.99 14.77 2.43
N GLY A 69 -1.22 15.57 1.70
CA GLY A 69 0.09 16.07 2.12
C GLY A 69 1.22 15.04 2.12
N ALA A 70 1.02 13.86 1.53
CA ALA A 70 2.05 12.83 1.50
C ALA A 70 3.33 13.30 0.76
N ASP A 71 4.50 13.02 1.34
CA ASP A 71 5.79 13.17 0.67
C ASP A 71 6.04 11.97 -0.26
N PHE A 72 5.58 10.79 0.17
CA PHE A 72 5.74 9.53 -0.55
C PHE A 72 4.45 8.71 -0.53
N ILE A 73 4.10 8.14 -1.69
CA ILE A 73 3.12 7.05 -1.79
C ILE A 73 3.88 5.77 -2.13
N TYR A 74 3.71 4.75 -1.29
CA TYR A 74 4.27 3.42 -1.42
C TYR A 74 3.14 2.42 -1.68
N THR A 75 3.35 1.45 -2.56
CA THR A 75 2.49 0.27 -2.64
C THR A 75 3.29 -1.01 -2.93
N ASP A 76 2.60 -2.14 -2.83
CA ASP A 76 3.09 -3.48 -3.15
C ASP A 76 1.96 -4.27 -3.82
N VAL A 77 2.30 -5.38 -4.46
CA VAL A 77 1.35 -6.27 -5.12
C VAL A 77 0.26 -6.74 -4.14
N TRP A 78 -0.99 -6.68 -4.58
CA TRP A 78 -2.15 -7.05 -3.75
C TRP A 78 -2.23 -8.54 -3.40
N VAL A 79 -1.51 -9.38 -4.14
CA VAL A 79 -1.42 -10.81 -3.88
C VAL A 79 0.04 -11.24 -3.97
N SER A 80 0.59 -11.61 -2.81
CA SER A 80 1.99 -12.00 -2.70
C SER A 80 2.26 -13.35 -3.37
N MET A 81 3.53 -13.57 -3.73
CA MET A 81 3.98 -14.84 -4.30
C MET A 81 3.70 -16.00 -3.34
N GLY A 82 2.93 -16.99 -3.79
CA GLY A 82 2.59 -18.19 -3.01
C GLY A 82 1.16 -18.22 -2.48
N GLU A 83 0.41 -17.12 -2.55
CA GLU A 83 -1.03 -17.15 -2.22
C GLU A 83 -1.85 -17.88 -3.29
N ALA A 84 -2.83 -18.65 -2.83
CA ALA A 84 -3.68 -19.50 -3.66
C ALA A 84 -4.49 -18.69 -4.68
N LYS A 85 -4.66 -19.20 -5.91
CA LYS A 85 -5.31 -18.50 -7.04
C LYS A 85 -6.74 -18.06 -6.74
N GLU A 86 -7.39 -18.74 -5.82
CA GLU A 86 -8.76 -18.53 -5.39
C GLU A 86 -8.93 -17.21 -4.63
N LYS A 87 -7.89 -16.75 -3.91
CA LYS A 87 -7.91 -15.49 -3.16
C LYS A 87 -7.82 -14.24 -4.04
N TRP A 88 -7.43 -14.39 -5.30
CA TRP A 88 -7.12 -13.26 -6.17
C TRP A 88 -8.33 -12.41 -6.47
N ALA A 89 -9.44 -13.04 -6.85
CA ALA A 89 -10.67 -12.31 -7.19
C ALA A 89 -11.17 -11.47 -5.99
N GLU A 90 -11.11 -12.03 -4.79
CA GLU A 90 -11.47 -11.35 -3.55
C GLU A 90 -10.52 -10.18 -3.26
N ARG A 91 -9.20 -10.40 -3.30
CA ARG A 91 -8.20 -9.36 -3.06
C ARG A 91 -8.30 -8.21 -4.06
N ILE A 92 -8.47 -8.53 -5.34
CA ILE A 92 -8.66 -7.52 -6.40
C ILE A 92 -9.93 -6.71 -6.15
N ALA A 93 -11.04 -7.38 -5.82
CA ALA A 93 -12.29 -6.67 -5.53
C ALA A 93 -12.15 -5.73 -4.32
N LEU A 94 -11.38 -6.16 -3.32
CA LEU A 94 -11.16 -5.42 -2.07
C LEU A 94 -10.19 -4.25 -2.23
N LEU A 95 -9.14 -4.40 -3.05
CA LEU A 95 -8.01 -3.46 -3.13
C LEU A 95 -8.02 -2.57 -4.37
N ARG A 96 -8.91 -2.82 -5.34
CA ARG A 96 -9.00 -2.03 -6.58
C ARG A 96 -9.12 -0.52 -6.32
N ASP A 97 -9.88 -0.12 -5.32
CA ASP A 97 -10.10 1.30 -4.99
C ASP A 97 -8.86 1.95 -4.31
N TYR A 98 -7.88 1.14 -3.93
CA TYR A 98 -6.61 1.53 -3.31
C TYR A 98 -5.43 1.48 -4.30
N GLN A 99 -5.70 1.32 -5.60
CA GLN A 99 -4.68 1.36 -6.64
C GLN A 99 -3.97 2.73 -6.67
N VAL A 100 -2.64 2.72 -6.73
CA VAL A 100 -1.89 3.95 -6.93
C VAL A 100 -1.96 4.37 -8.39
N ASN A 101 -2.75 5.41 -8.65
CA ASN A 101 -2.94 6.00 -9.98
C ASN A 101 -2.82 7.52 -9.94
N SER A 102 -2.85 8.17 -11.11
CA SER A 102 -2.70 9.63 -11.20
C SER A 102 -3.72 10.39 -10.35
N LYS A 103 -4.94 9.86 -10.16
CA LYS A 103 -5.96 10.48 -9.30
C LYS A 103 -5.52 10.42 -7.83
N MET A 104 -5.03 9.26 -7.35
CA MET A 104 -4.50 9.14 -5.99
C MET A 104 -3.30 10.08 -5.77
N MET A 105 -2.37 10.15 -6.72
CA MET A 105 -1.22 11.04 -6.63
C MET A 105 -1.65 12.52 -6.56
N GLN A 106 -2.67 12.93 -7.32
CA GLN A 106 -3.21 14.30 -7.27
C GLN A 106 -3.91 14.62 -5.95
N LEU A 107 -4.59 13.65 -5.33
CA LEU A 107 -5.27 13.83 -4.04
C LEU A 107 -4.30 14.17 -2.91
N THR A 108 -3.00 13.93 -3.07
CA THR A 108 -1.99 14.35 -2.10
C THR A 108 -1.90 15.87 -1.96
N GLY A 109 -2.24 16.62 -3.01
CA GLY A 109 -2.02 18.07 -3.05
C GLY A 109 -0.54 18.50 -3.03
N ASN A 110 0.40 17.54 -3.01
CA ASN A 110 1.83 17.81 -3.00
C ASN A 110 2.40 17.62 -4.41
N PRO A 111 2.81 18.68 -5.13
CA PRO A 111 3.38 18.56 -6.47
C PRO A 111 4.72 17.81 -6.49
N GLU A 112 5.41 17.72 -5.34
CA GLU A 112 6.70 17.05 -5.20
C GLU A 112 6.60 15.59 -4.74
N VAL A 113 5.38 15.07 -4.52
CA VAL A 113 5.19 13.69 -4.08
C VAL A 113 5.93 12.70 -4.97
N LYS A 114 6.58 11.70 -4.36
CA LYS A 114 7.26 10.62 -5.08
C LYS A 114 6.55 9.29 -4.88
N PHE A 115 6.63 8.44 -5.89
CA PHE A 115 6.10 7.08 -5.86
C PHE A 115 7.21 6.08 -5.52
N LEU A 116 6.90 5.11 -4.67
CA LEU A 116 7.76 4.02 -4.25
C LEU A 116 7.06 2.67 -4.42
N HIS A 117 7.82 1.64 -4.78
CA HIS A 117 7.32 0.27 -4.87
C HIS A 117 8.50 -0.68 -4.60
N CYS A 118 8.28 -1.76 -3.83
CA CYS A 118 9.33 -2.71 -3.43
C CYS A 118 9.82 -3.58 -4.60
N LEU A 119 8.93 -3.83 -5.55
CA LEU A 119 9.09 -4.64 -6.75
C LEU A 119 9.11 -6.15 -6.44
N PRO A 120 8.70 -7.01 -7.39
CA PRO A 120 8.21 -6.70 -8.74
C PRO A 120 6.84 -5.99 -8.74
N ALA A 121 6.64 -5.13 -9.73
CA ALA A 121 5.39 -4.40 -9.97
C ALA A 121 4.67 -4.98 -11.20
N PHE A 122 3.34 -5.04 -11.20
CA PHE A 122 2.52 -5.54 -12.31
C PHE A 122 1.63 -4.45 -12.90
N HIS A 123 2.16 -3.24 -13.03
CA HIS A 123 1.50 -2.09 -13.64
C HIS A 123 1.24 -2.22 -15.16
N ASP A 124 1.97 -3.08 -15.88
CA ASP A 124 1.76 -3.33 -17.30
C ASP A 124 2.08 -4.77 -17.75
N ASP A 125 1.87 -5.03 -19.04
CA ASP A 125 2.16 -6.31 -19.68
C ASP A 125 3.46 -6.31 -20.50
N GLN A 126 4.31 -5.30 -20.39
CA GLN A 126 5.47 -5.17 -21.27
C GLN A 126 6.57 -6.18 -20.89
N THR A 127 6.60 -6.62 -19.63
CA THR A 127 7.53 -7.63 -19.12
C THR A 127 7.09 -9.06 -19.44
N THR A 128 8.03 -10.00 -19.50
CA THR A 128 7.72 -11.43 -19.71
C THR A 128 6.75 -11.97 -18.65
N LEU A 129 6.88 -11.49 -17.41
CA LEU A 129 6.00 -11.87 -16.32
C LEU A 129 4.63 -11.21 -16.48
N GLY A 130 4.56 -9.91 -16.79
CA GLY A 130 3.32 -9.18 -17.11
C GLY A 130 2.53 -9.81 -18.27
N LYS A 131 3.20 -10.28 -19.33
CA LYS A 131 2.55 -11.02 -20.44
C LYS A 131 1.96 -12.35 -19.99
N LYS A 132 2.69 -13.14 -19.20
CA LYS A 132 2.19 -14.41 -18.64
C LYS A 132 0.99 -14.17 -17.72
N TRP A 133 1.03 -13.09 -16.96
CA TRP A 133 -0.03 -12.65 -16.08
C TRP A 133 -1.30 -12.27 -16.82
N ARG A 134 -1.22 -11.38 -17.81
CA ARG A 134 -2.36 -10.98 -18.64
C ARG A 134 -3.00 -12.15 -19.39
N LYS A 135 -2.21 -13.15 -19.82
CA LYS A 135 -2.77 -14.37 -20.41
C LYS A 135 -3.61 -15.18 -19.42
N SER A 136 -3.17 -15.22 -18.16
CA SER A 136 -3.90 -15.91 -17.10
C SER A 136 -5.16 -15.12 -16.69
N TRP A 137 -5.16 -13.80 -16.87
CA TRP A 137 -6.22 -12.89 -16.43
C TRP A 137 -6.49 -11.78 -17.48
N PRO A 138 -7.39 -11.99 -18.46
CA PRO A 138 -7.61 -11.05 -19.57
C PRO A 138 -8.45 -9.81 -19.23
N THR A 139 -9.25 -9.86 -18.16
CA THR A 139 -10.06 -8.73 -17.64
C THR A 139 -9.20 -7.68 -16.92
N TRP A 140 -7.90 -7.91 -16.88
CA TRP A 140 -6.91 -7.29 -16.02
C TRP A 140 -6.13 -6.24 -16.84
N ARG A 141 -6.74 -5.06 -17.03
CA ARG A 141 -6.23 -4.04 -17.96
C ARG A 141 -5.33 -2.95 -17.35
N ASN A 142 -5.28 -2.79 -16.01
CA ASN A 142 -4.77 -1.56 -15.39
C ASN A 142 -3.80 -1.69 -14.18
N GLY A 143 -3.20 -2.84 -13.86
CA GLY A 143 -2.16 -2.93 -12.79
C GLY A 143 -2.62 -3.35 -11.38
N SER A 144 -1.76 -4.01 -10.56
CA SER A 144 -2.05 -4.73 -9.26
C SER A 144 -1.46 -4.11 -8.02
N ASP A 145 -1.15 -2.85 -8.19
CA ASP A 145 -0.25 -2.06 -7.39
C ASP A 145 -0.66 -0.61 -7.71
#